data_AF-A0AAV8ZZN2-F1
#
_entry.id   AF-A0AAV8ZZN2-F1
#
_cell.length_a   1.000
_cell.length_b   1.000
_cell.length_c   1.000
_cell.angle_alpha   90.00
_cell.angle_beta   90.00
_cell.angle_gamma   90.00
#
_symmetry.space_group_name_H-M   'P 1'
#
loop_
_entity.id
_entity.type
_entity.pdbx_description
1 polymer ?
#
loop_
_entity_poly.entity_id
_entity_poly.type
_entity_poly.pdbx_seq_one_letter_code
_entity_poly.pdbx_strand_id
1 'polypeptide(L)'
;MTDPSDHILAFRHSMALYELYDGLMCHLFPSSLERPALAWFHLLPPVTIQTFEELDTMFAEHFIYSRRRKKDLGDLMKIQMQ
;
A
#
# COMPACT_ATOMS: atom_id res chain seq x y z
N MET A 1 0.04 0.10 -11.63
CA MET A 1 -0.44 0.20 -10.25
C MET A 1 -1.68 1.08 -10.23
N THR A 2 -2.84 0.47 -10.03
CA THR A 2 -4.11 1.10 -9.66
C THR A 2 -3.90 1.97 -8.42
N ASP A 3 -4.83 2.87 -8.08
CA ASP A 3 -4.72 3.65 -6.84
C ASP A 3 -4.40 2.74 -5.64
N PRO A 4 -3.41 3.05 -4.79
CA PRO A 4 -3.03 2.15 -3.70
C PRO A 4 -4.19 1.90 -2.72
N SER A 5 -5.11 2.85 -2.57
CA SER A 5 -6.33 2.69 -1.76
C SER A 5 -7.30 1.70 -2.41
N ASP A 6 -7.51 1.82 -3.72
CA ASP A 6 -8.34 0.89 -4.48
C ASP A 6 -7.74 -0.53 -4.46
N HIS A 7 -6.41 -0.64 -4.49
CA HIS A 7 -5.70 -1.91 -4.41
C HIS A 7 -5.96 -2.62 -3.07
N ILE A 8 -5.81 -1.91 -1.95
CA ILE A 8 -6.09 -2.46 -0.62
C ILE A 8 -7.54 -2.91 -0.50
N LEU A 9 -8.49 -2.09 -0.98
CA LEU A 9 -9.91 -2.42 -0.94
C LEU A 9 -10.21 -3.68 -1.78
N ALA A 10 -9.65 -3.75 -2.99
CA ALA A 10 -9.81 -4.90 -3.87
C ALA A 10 -9.21 -6.18 -3.25
N PHE A 11 -8.03 -6.06 -2.62
CA PHE A 11 -7.41 -7.19 -1.93
C PHE A 11 -8.26 -7.66 -0.76
N ARG A 12 -8.74 -6.75 0.11
CA ARG A 12 -9.66 -7.09 1.21
C ARG A 12 -10.91 -7.81 0.72
N HIS A 13 -11.54 -7.29 -0.36
CA HIS A 13 -12.69 -7.95 -0.98
C HIS A 13 -12.37 -9.37 -1.47
N SER A 14 -11.22 -9.58 -2.09
CA SER A 14 -10.79 -10.91 -2.55
C SER A 14 -10.52 -11.89 -1.40
N MET A 15 -10.17 -11.36 -0.22
CA MET A 15 -9.81 -12.12 0.98
C MET A 15 -10.93 -12.15 2.03
N ALA A 16 -12.16 -11.73 1.71
CA ALA A 16 -13.24 -11.57 2.68
C ALA A 16 -13.54 -12.84 3.52
N LEU A 17 -13.36 -14.04 2.95
CA LEU A 17 -13.53 -15.30 3.68
C LEU A 17 -12.39 -15.61 4.66
N TYR A 18 -11.27 -14.90 4.53
CA TYR A 18 -10.05 -15.09 5.29
C TYR A 18 -9.68 -13.87 6.14
N GLU A 19 -10.62 -12.94 6.36
CA GLU A 19 -10.37 -11.66 7.04
C GLU A 19 -9.81 -11.80 8.46
N LEU A 20 -10.09 -12.93 9.14
CA LEU A 20 -9.58 -13.23 10.48
C LEU A 20 -8.22 -13.96 10.48
N TYR A 21 -7.65 -14.25 9.30
CA TYR A 21 -6.39 -14.98 9.15
C TYR A 21 -5.27 -14.04 8.70
N ASP A 22 -4.90 -13.12 9.59
CA ASP A 22 -3.86 -12.10 9.34
C ASP A 22 -2.59 -12.67 8.70
N GLY A 23 -2.08 -13.77 9.24
CA GLY A 23 -0.87 -14.41 8.70
C GLY A 23 -1.02 -14.86 7.25
N LEU A 24 -2.20 -15.37 6.86
CA LEU A 24 -2.48 -15.76 5.49
C LEU A 24 -2.64 -14.53 4.58
N MET A 25 -3.32 -13.49 5.06
CA MET A 25 -3.47 -12.24 4.31
C MET A 25 -2.11 -11.58 4.05
N CYS A 26 -1.26 -11.47 5.06
CA CYS A 26 0.11 -10.94 4.92
C CYS A 26 0.96 -11.79 3.98
N HIS A 27 0.81 -13.11 4.01
CA HIS A 27 1.55 -14.02 3.13
C HIS A 27 1.13 -13.90 1.67
N LEU A 28 -0.17 -13.70 1.39
CA LEU A 28 -0.71 -13.60 0.04
C LEU A 28 -0.68 -12.19 -0.54
N PHE A 29 -0.57 -11.15 0.30
CA PHE A 29 -0.53 -9.77 -0.18
C PHE A 29 0.53 -9.52 -1.27
N PRO A 30 1.78 -10.02 -1.16
CA PRO A 30 2.80 -9.80 -2.19
C PRO A 30 2.43 -10.32 -3.57
N SER A 31 1.63 -11.39 -3.67
CA SER A 31 1.21 -11.93 -4.98
C SER A 31 0.22 -11.01 -5.71
N SER A 32 -0.40 -10.07 -4.99
CA SER A 32 -1.25 -9.04 -5.58
C SER A 32 -0.47 -7.83 -6.11
N LEU A 33 0.81 -7.68 -5.74
CA LEU A 33 1.58 -6.47 -6.00
C LEU A 33 2.26 -6.48 -7.38
N GLU A 34 2.33 -5.30 -7.99
CA GLU A 34 3.16 -5.05 -9.17
C GLU A 34 4.59 -4.60 -8.78
N ARG A 35 5.52 -4.62 -9.75
CA ARG A 35 6.98 -4.54 -9.52
C ARG A 35 7.46 -3.52 -8.45
N PRO A 36 7.09 -2.22 -8.49
CA PRO A 36 7.61 -1.27 -7.51
C PRO A 36 7.10 -1.54 -6.09
N ALA A 37 5.85 -1.98 -5.96
CA ALA A 37 5.24 -2.32 -4.67
C ALA A 37 5.78 -3.65 -4.13
N LEU A 38 5.98 -4.64 -5.00
CA LEU A 38 6.58 -5.92 -4.63
C LEU A 38 8.04 -5.73 -4.15
N ALA A 39 8.81 -4.88 -4.83
CA ALA A 39 10.17 -4.55 -4.42
C ALA A 39 10.20 -3.88 -3.04
N TRP A 40 9.30 -2.92 -2.79
CA TRP A 40 9.14 -2.32 -1.46
C TRP A 40 8.82 -3.36 -0.39
N PHE A 41 7.89 -4.29 -0.67
CA PHE A 41 7.50 -5.33 0.28
C PHE A 41 8.69 -6.21 0.68
N HIS A 42 9.54 -6.60 -0.29
CA HIS A 42 10.73 -7.41 -0.01
C HIS A 42 11.83 -6.67 0.78
N LEU A 43 11.75 -5.34 0.88
CA LEU A 43 12.69 -4.53 1.68
C LEU A 43 12.23 -4.37 3.14
N LEU A 44 11.03 -4.85 3.48
CA LEU A 44 10.53 -4.78 4.86
C LEU A 44 11.36 -5.69 5.77
N PRO A 45 11.71 -5.26 7.00
CA PRO A 45 12.45 -6.09 7.92
C PRO A 45 11.68 -7.39 8.24
N PRO A 46 12.36 -8.54 8.37
CA PRO A 46 11.73 -9.72 8.96
C PRO A 46 11.22 -9.36 10.36
N VAL A 47 10.00 -9.78 10.72
CA VAL A 47 9.35 -9.57 12.04
C VAL A 47 8.57 -8.25 12.22
N THR A 48 8.54 -7.32 11.26
CA THR A 48 7.76 -6.05 11.44
C THR A 48 6.25 -6.16 11.23
N ILE A 49 5.73 -7.28 10.72
CA ILE A 49 4.31 -7.40 10.37
C ILE A 49 3.71 -8.59 11.09
N GLN A 50 2.81 -8.32 12.03
CA GLN A 50 2.06 -9.33 12.78
C GLN A 50 0.61 -9.41 12.33
N THR A 51 0.05 -8.29 11.83
CA THR A 51 -1.33 -8.21 11.33
C THR A 51 -1.40 -7.64 9.93
N PHE A 52 -2.50 -7.93 9.22
CA PHE A 52 -2.74 -7.32 7.92
C PHE A 52 -2.98 -5.81 8.04
N GLU A 53 -3.53 -5.35 9.16
CA GLU A 53 -3.74 -3.92 9.45
C GLU A 53 -2.41 -3.14 9.56
N GLU A 54 -1.38 -3.73 10.18
CA GLU A 54 -0.03 -3.15 10.21
C GLU A 54 0.55 -3.02 8.80
N LEU A 55 0.40 -4.06 7.98
CA LEU A 55 0.85 -4.05 6.59
C LEU A 55 0.10 -3.01 5.73
N ASP A 56 -1.22 -2.93 5.87
CA ASP A 56 -2.06 -1.91 5.22
C ASP A 56 -1.57 -0.50 5.57
N THR A 57 -1.34 -0.23 6.86
CA THR A 57 -0.84 1.06 7.35
C THR A 57 0.51 1.41 6.71
N MET A 58 1.49 0.50 6.74
CA MET A 58 2.81 0.73 6.15
C MET A 58 2.73 0.96 4.63
N PHE A 59 1.87 0.23 3.94
CA PHE A 59 1.66 0.38 2.51
C PHE A 59 1.03 1.74 2.19
N ALA A 60 0.02 2.16 2.97
CA ALA A 60 -0.62 3.46 2.85
C ALA A 60 0.37 4.61 3.07
N GLU A 61 1.18 4.55 4.15
CA GLU A 61 2.26 5.51 4.43
C GLU A 61 3.23 5.65 3.27
N HIS A 62 3.65 4.52 2.68
CA HIS A 62 4.63 4.56 1.60
C HIS A 62 4.04 5.07 0.28
N PHE A 63 2.86 4.61 -0.12
CA PHE A 63 2.33 4.84 -1.48
C PHE A 63 1.20 5.86 -1.56
N ILE A 64 0.36 5.99 -0.53
CA ILE A 64 -0.78 6.93 -0.51
C ILE A 64 -0.29 8.31 -0.08
N TYR A 65 0.43 8.41 1.04
CA TYR A 65 0.91 9.70 1.55
C TYR A 65 1.99 10.32 0.66
N SER A 66 2.90 9.51 0.10
CA SER A 66 3.90 10.01 -0.86
C SER A 66 3.27 10.60 -2.12
N ARG A 67 2.15 10.03 -2.59
CA ARG A 67 1.39 10.56 -3.72
C ARG A 67 0.68 11.86 -3.38
N ARG A 68 0.03 11.97 -2.20
CA ARG A 68 -0.60 13.22 -1.74
C ARG A 68 0.42 14.35 -1.71
N ARG A 69 1.59 14.12 -1.11
CA ARG A 69 2.68 15.11 -1.09
C ARG A 69 3.16 15.53 -2.49
N LYS A 70 3.31 14.59 -3.43
CA LYS A 70 3.69 14.90 -4.81
C LYS A 70 2.63 15.76 -5.52
N LYS A 71 1.35 15.47 -5.29
CA LYS A 71 0.24 16.24 -5.85
C LYS A 71 0.24 17.66 -5.29
N ASP A 72 0.33 17.82 -3.97
CA ASP A 72 0.35 19.13 -3.31
C ASP A 72 1.52 20.00 -3.81
N LEU A 73 2.73 19.42 -3.89
CA LEU A 73 3.89 20.11 -4.45
C LEU A 73 3.70 20.50 -5.91
N GLY A 74 3.14 19.60 -6.74
CA GLY A 74 2.87 19.88 -8.14
C GLY A 74 1.83 20.99 -8.33
N ASP A 75 0.82 21.06 -7.48
CA ASP A 75 -0.21 22.11 -7.52
C ASP A 75 0.34 23.45 -7.01
N LEU A 76 1.17 23.46 -5.98
CA LEU A 76 1.89 24.66 -5.53
C LEU A 76 2.83 25.21 -6.61
N MET A 77 3.58 24.35 -7.30
CA MET A 77 4.47 24.76 -8.39
C MET A 77 3.72 25.38 -9.57
N LYS A 78 2.52 24.88 -9.90
CA LYS A 78 1.66 25.49 -10.95
C LYS A 78 1.21 26.90 -10.60
N ILE A 79 0.88 27.15 -9.32
CA ILE A 79 0.48 28.48 -8.84
C ILE A 79 1.65 29.46 -8.90
N GLN A 80 2.88 29.02 -8.60
CA GLN A 80 4.08 29.86 -8.64
C GLN A 80 4.58 30.18 -10.06
N MET A 81 4.14 29.42 -11.06
CA MET A 81 4.53 29.60 -12.47
C MET A 81 3.43 30.27 -13.32
N GLN A 82 2.35 30.77 -12.70
CA GLN A 82 1.35 31.66 -13.31
C GLN A 82 1.63 33.11 -12.97
#